data_AF-A0A947G0W0-F1
#
_entry.id   AF-A0A947G0W0-F1
#
_cell.length_a   1.000
_cell.length_b   1.000
_cell.length_c   1.000
_cell.angle_alpha   90.00
_cell.angle_beta   90.00
_cell.angle_gamma   90.00
#
_symmetry.space_group_name_H-M   'P 1'
#
loop_
_entity.id
_entity.type
_entity.pdbx_description
1 polymer ?
#
loop_
_entity_poly.entity_id
_entity_poly.type
_entity_poly.pdbx_seq_one_letter_code
_entity_poly.pdbx_strand_id
1 'polypeptide(L)'
;MDAMLACDWSGLLEVPNILFAGMAAVGIVAIVFGTISAAFTKVVVSRDRERSRRELAAYVAEGTLDADKAVALMDAGNSETDSA
;
A
#
# COMPACT_ATOMS: atom_id res chain seq x y z
N MET A 1 27.82 17.37 -28.43
CA MET A 1 27.42 16.46 -27.34
C MET A 1 26.18 15.68 -27.80
N ASP A 2 26.25 15.11 -29.02
CA ASP A 2 25.07 14.66 -29.77
C ASP A 2 25.19 13.18 -30.17
N ALA A 3 26.37 12.58 -29.98
CA ALA A 3 26.65 11.20 -30.35
C ALA A 3 26.18 10.16 -29.31
N MET A 4 25.74 10.60 -28.12
CA MET A 4 25.29 9.69 -27.05
C MET A 4 23.78 9.38 -27.10
N LEU A 5 23.02 10.12 -27.93
CA LEU A 5 21.58 9.90 -28.16
C LEU A 5 21.27 9.18 -29.48
N ALA A 6 22.30 8.87 -30.29
CA ALA A 6 22.17 8.01 -31.46
C ALA A 6 22.13 6.52 -31.07
N CYS A 7 21.40 6.19 -30.00
CA CYS A 7 20.98 4.82 -29.76
C CYS A 7 20.14 4.42 -30.97
N ASP A 8 20.57 3.43 -31.73
CA ASP A 8 19.89 2.99 -32.93
C ASP A 8 18.53 2.38 -32.54
N TRP A 9 17.50 3.23 -32.52
CA TRP A 9 16.12 2.85 -32.16
C TRP A 9 15.49 1.87 -33.16
N SER A 10 16.13 1.63 -34.31
CA SER A 10 15.62 0.73 -35.34
C SER A 10 15.56 -0.73 -34.87
N GLY A 11 16.54 -1.17 -34.06
CA GLY A 11 16.54 -2.51 -33.45
C GLY A 11 15.44 -2.71 -32.41
N LEU A 12 14.88 -1.64 -31.85
CA LEU A 12 13.76 -1.71 -30.90
C LEU A 12 12.44 -2.01 -31.60
N LEU A 13 12.32 -1.69 -32.90
CA LEU A 13 11.11 -1.94 -33.71
C LEU A 13 11.05 -3.35 -34.32
N GLU A 14 12.09 -4.17 -34.16
CA GLU A 14 12.00 -5.59 -34.47
C GLU A 14 10.93 -6.22 -33.58
N VAL A 15 9.98 -6.92 -34.22
CA VAL A 15 8.83 -7.58 -33.56
C VAL A 15 9.20 -8.33 -32.27
N PRO A 16 10.30 -9.11 -32.18
CA PRO A 16 10.69 -9.74 -30.91
C PRO A 16 11.06 -8.72 -29.82
N ASN A 17 11.79 -7.66 -30.15
CA ASN A 17 12.28 -6.68 -29.18
C ASN A 17 11.16 -5.76 -28.65
N ILE A 18 10.17 -5.40 -29.48
CA ILE A 18 8.96 -4.66 -29.03
C ILE A 18 8.23 -5.44 -27.93
N LEU A 19 8.07 -6.76 -28.11
CA LEU A 19 7.36 -7.61 -27.14
C LEU A 19 8.07 -7.63 -25.79
N PHE A 20 9.40 -7.81 -25.78
CA PHE A 20 10.19 -7.80 -24.55
C PHE A 20 10.22 -6.41 -23.90
N ALA A 21 10.40 -5.34 -24.69
CA ALA A 21 10.41 -3.97 -24.17
C ALA A 21 9.04 -3.58 -23.59
N GLY A 22 7.95 -3.96 -24.24
CA GLY A 22 6.59 -3.73 -23.75
C GLY A 22 6.30 -4.47 -22.45
N MET A 23 6.65 -5.75 -22.36
CA MET A 23 6.48 -6.54 -21.13
C MET A 23 7.32 -6.02 -19.97
N ALA A 24 8.56 -5.60 -20.24
CA ALA A 24 9.43 -4.98 -19.24
C ALA A 24 8.84 -3.65 -18.73
N ALA A 25 8.32 -2.80 -19.62
CA ALA A 25 7.69 -1.55 -19.23
C ALA A 25 6.45 -1.77 -18.34
N VAL A 26 5.57 -2.72 -18.72
CA VAL A 26 4.40 -3.07 -17.90
C VAL A 26 4.81 -3.63 -16.54
N GLY A 27 5.83 -4.48 -16.49
CA GLY A 27 6.37 -5.03 -15.25
C GLY A 27 6.91 -3.95 -14.30
N ILE A 28 7.67 -2.99 -14.83
CA ILE A 28 8.19 -1.86 -14.03
C ILE A 28 7.05 -1.03 -13.47
N VAL A 29 6.05 -0.70 -14.30
CA VAL A 29 4.87 0.05 -13.86
C VAL A 29 4.11 -0.71 -12.77
N ALA A 30 3.89 -2.02 -12.94
CA ALA A 30 3.22 -2.85 -11.93
C ALA A 30 3.97 -2.88 -10.58
N ILE A 31 5.30 -2.97 -10.59
CA ILE A 31 6.12 -2.96 -9.37
C ILE A 31 6.03 -1.59 -8.68
N VAL A 32 6.13 -0.50 -9.43
CA VAL A 32 6.04 0.87 -8.86
C VAL A 32 4.66 1.12 -8.28
N PHE A 33 3.59 0.82 -9.02
CA PHE A 33 2.23 1.02 -8.52
C PHE A 33 1.86 0.07 -7.39
N GLY A 34 2.33 -1.19 -7.43
CA GLY A 34 2.12 -2.17 -6.36
C GLY A 34 2.82 -1.78 -5.05
N THR A 35 4.05 -1.28 -5.12
CA THR A 35 4.78 -0.82 -3.92
C THR A 35 4.17 0.43 -3.30
N ILE A 36 3.71 1.37 -4.14
CA ILE A 36 3.00 2.57 -3.68
C ILE A 36 1.67 2.16 -3.02
N SER A 37 0.87 1.32 -3.68
CA SER A 37 -0.39 0.81 -3.12
C SER A 37 -0.19 0.16 -1.75
N ALA A 38 0.82 -0.70 -1.61
CA ALA A 38 1.13 -1.37 -0.35
C ALA A 38 1.55 -0.39 0.76
N ALA A 39 2.30 0.65 0.42
CA ALA A 39 2.72 1.67 1.37
C ALA A 39 1.54 2.54 1.83
N PHE A 40 0.67 2.96 0.90
CA PHE A 40 -0.50 3.77 1.20
C PHE A 40 -1.49 3.04 2.12
N THR A 41 -1.73 1.74 1.89
CA THR A 41 -2.61 0.94 2.77
C THR A 41 -2.11 0.92 4.20
N LYS A 42 -0.80 0.76 4.43
CA LYS A 42 -0.22 0.77 5.78
C LYS A 42 -0.43 2.11 6.49
N VAL A 43 -0.28 3.22 5.78
CA VAL A 43 -0.44 4.57 6.34
C VAL A 43 -1.90 4.82 6.74
N VAL A 44 -2.86 4.48 5.87
CA VAL A 44 -4.29 4.68 6.15
C VAL A 44 -4.72 3.86 7.38
N VAL A 45 -4.38 2.57 7.43
CA VAL A 45 -4.71 1.69 8.55
C VAL A 45 -4.12 2.19 9.88
N SER A 46 -2.89 2.71 9.86
CA SER A 46 -2.26 3.23 11.08
C SER A 46 -3.01 4.45 11.66
N ARG A 47 -3.51 5.32 10.78
CA ARG A 47 -4.22 6.54 11.15
C ARG A 47 -5.64 6.26 11.65
N ASP A 48 -6.33 5.32 11.02
CA ASP A 48 -7.66 4.90 11.46
C ASP A 48 -7.59 4.21 12.84
N ARG A 49 -6.58 3.36 13.06
CA ARG A 49 -6.33 2.76 14.37
C ARG A 49 -6.11 3.82 15.44
N GLU A 50 -5.26 4.81 15.19
CA GLU A 50 -4.99 5.89 16.15
C GLU A 50 -6.26 6.70 16.47
N ARG A 51 -7.10 6.95 15.47
CA ARG A 51 -8.39 7.61 15.66
C ARG A 51 -9.32 6.78 16.55
N SER A 52 -9.48 5.48 16.28
CA SER A 52 -10.32 4.60 17.09
C SER A 52 -9.84 4.54 18.55
N ARG A 53 -8.53 4.56 18.83
CA ARG A 53 -8.03 4.59 20.22
C ARG A 53 -8.44 5.86 20.95
N ARG A 54 -8.44 7.01 20.28
CA ARG A 54 -8.85 8.29 20.87
C ARG A 54 -10.36 8.33 21.13
N GLU A 55 -11.15 7.79 20.21
CA GLU A 55 -12.61 7.69 20.37
C GLU A 55 -12.96 6.76 21.54
N LEU A 56 -12.33 5.58 21.63
CA LEU A 56 -12.50 4.67 22.76
C LEU A 56 -12.09 5.31 24.09
N ALA A 57 -10.98 6.03 24.14
CA ALA A 57 -10.54 6.74 25.34
C ALA A 57 -11.53 7.83 25.75
N ALA A 58 -12.15 8.53 24.80
CA ALA A 58 -13.21 9.50 25.09
C ALA A 58 -14.45 8.81 25.67
N TYR A 59 -14.90 7.69 25.11
CA TYR A 59 -16.05 6.95 25.66
C TYR A 59 -15.79 6.38 27.05
N VAL A 60 -14.55 5.97 27.34
CA VAL A 60 -14.15 5.54 28.69
C VAL A 60 -14.14 6.74 29.65
N ALA A 61 -13.62 7.90 29.22
CA ALA A 61 -13.62 9.12 30.02
C ALA A 61 -15.03 9.66 30.29
N GLU A 62 -15.95 9.51 29.33
CA GLU A 62 -17.37 9.84 29.47
C GLU A 62 -18.14 8.81 30.31
N GLY A 63 -17.55 7.64 30.57
CA GLY A 63 -18.17 6.53 31.29
C GLY A 63 -19.26 5.79 30.50
N THR A 64 -19.37 6.04 29.19
CA THR A 64 -20.32 5.35 28.30
C THR A 64 -19.79 4.00 27.82
N LEU A 65 -18.48 3.77 27.99
CA LEU A 65 -17.80 2.51 27.72
C LEU A 65 -16.93 2.12 28.92
N ASP A 66 -17.02 0.85 29.33
CA ASP A 66 -16.17 0.30 30.37
C ASP A 66 -14.74 0.05 29.86
N ALA A 67 -13.73 0.28 30.71
CA ALA A 67 -12.32 0.22 30.32
C ALA A 67 -11.91 -1.18 29.85
N ASP A 68 -12.39 -2.24 30.52
CA ASP A 68 -12.06 -3.62 30.16
C ASP A 68 -12.67 -3.99 28.80
N LYS A 69 -13.87 -3.47 28.51
CA LYS A 69 -14.50 -3.61 27.19
C LYS A 69 -13.78 -2.82 26.10
N ALA A 70 -13.24 -1.65 26.41
CA ALA A 70 -12.45 -0.86 25.46
C ALA A 70 -11.17 -1.61 25.06
N VAL A 71 -10.50 -2.26 26.01
CA VAL A 71 -9.33 -3.12 25.75
C VAL A 71 -9.71 -4.31 24.87
N ALA A 72 -10.81 -4.99 25.18
CA ALA A 72 -11.30 -6.11 24.37
C ALA A 72 -11.63 -5.69 22.92
N LEU A 73 -12.21 -4.49 22.71
CA LEU A 73 -12.47 -3.94 21.38
C LEU A 73 -11.19 -3.59 20.61
N MET A 74 -10.17 -3.08 21.30
CA MET A 74 -8.85 -2.82 20.70
C MET A 74 -8.17 -4.11 20.24
N ASP A 75 -8.31 -5.19 21.01
CA ASP A 75 -7.70 -6.49 20.72
C ASP A 75 -8.45 -7.25 19.62
N ALA A 76 -9.79 -7.16 19.57
CA ALA A 76 -10.60 -7.79 18.51
C ALA A 76 -10.19 -7.31 17.10
N GLY A 77 -9.81 -6.04 16.95
CA GLY A 77 -9.32 -5.48 15.69
C GLY A 77 -7.93 -5.99 15.24
N ASN A 78 -7.24 -6.79 16.06
CA ASN A 78 -5.98 -7.43 15.71
C ASN A 78 -6.13 -8.93 15.40
N SER A 79 -7.19 -9.60 15.86
CA SER A 79 -7.35 -11.06 15.75
C SER A 79 -8.06 -11.56 14.47
N GLU A 80 -8.76 -10.71 13.72
CA GLU A 80 -9.49 -11.14 12.51
C GLU A 80 -8.62 -11.29 11.25
N THR A 81 -7.33 -10.90 11.28
CA THR A 81 -6.45 -10.98 10.09
C THR A 81 -5.68 -12.32 9.96
N ASP A 82 -5.82 -13.24 10.92
CA ASP A 82 -5.11 -14.54 10.92
C ASP A 82 -5.99 -15.74 10.48
N SER A 83 -7.22 -15.50 9.99
CA SER A 83 -8.17 -16.57 9.59
C SER A 83 -8.61 -16.54 8.11
N ALA A 84 -7.86 -15.87 7.23
CA ALA A 84 -8.12 -15.82 5.78
C ALA A 84 -7.00 -16.48 4.97
#